data_AF-A0A7V1RE22-F1
#
_entry.id   AF-A0A7V1RE22-F1
#
_cell.length_a   1.000
_cell.length_b   1.000
_cell.length_c   1.000
_cell.angle_alpha   90.00
_cell.angle_beta   90.00
_cell.angle_gamma   90.00
#
_symmetry.space_group_name_H-M   'P 1'
#
loop_
_entity.id
_entity.type
_entity.pdbx_description
1 polymer ?
#
loop_
_entity_poly.entity_id
_entity_poly.type
_entity_poly.pdbx_seq_one_letter_code
_entity_poly.pdbx_strand_id
1 'polypeptide(L)'
;MRPNRLSSLRQRLHRGTDAFEFQALLEGVSTLDAPAPEAPEPARTAPVPPPDSRDMPASDASAAASAIEDAAAPEVGSSPASDGNAAGSERLRTAIDAVAGRMLEDAGRLRAALAARDATLAGLYLARVNASLELLESIDPGAALATELGAACAPPPGRAWPSPAWSLVELAESPLSGLLPAGLGDGFVREMLLAAWGAALPASTSSHL
;
A
#
# COMPACT_ATOMS: atom_id res chain seq x y z
N MET A 1 -18.89 -16.46 -24.69
CA MET A 1 -18.12 -15.39 -24.03
C MET A 1 -19.02 -14.71 -23.01
N ARG A 2 -18.78 -14.90 -21.70
CA ARG A 2 -19.57 -14.25 -20.63
C ARG A 2 -18.89 -12.93 -20.26
N PRO A 3 -19.62 -11.80 -20.18
CA PRO A 3 -19.03 -10.53 -19.76
C PRO A 3 -18.55 -10.62 -18.30
N ASN A 4 -17.34 -10.11 -18.07
CA ASN A 4 -16.59 -10.26 -16.84
C ASN A 4 -17.20 -9.38 -15.75
N ARG A 5 -18.04 -9.95 -14.87
CA ARG A 5 -18.78 -9.22 -13.81
C ARG A 5 -17.87 -8.41 -12.88
N LEU A 6 -16.63 -8.84 -12.72
CA LEU A 6 -15.60 -8.14 -11.94
C LEU A 6 -15.20 -6.80 -12.58
N SER A 7 -15.14 -6.71 -13.91
CA SER A 7 -14.83 -5.46 -14.61
C SER A 7 -15.93 -4.41 -14.43
N SER A 8 -17.20 -4.82 -14.49
CA SER A 8 -18.34 -3.92 -14.24
C SER A 8 -18.43 -3.48 -12.78
N LEU A 9 -17.98 -4.30 -11.82
CA LEU A 9 -17.94 -3.93 -10.41
C LEU A 9 -16.82 -2.92 -10.13
N ARG A 10 -15.60 -3.16 -10.63
CA ARG A 10 -14.47 -2.22 -10.53
C ARG A 10 -14.80 -0.87 -11.16
N GLN A 11 -15.42 -0.87 -12.34
CA GLN A 11 -15.82 0.36 -13.02
C GLN A 11 -16.91 1.14 -12.28
N ARG A 12 -17.81 0.46 -11.55
CA ARG A 12 -18.80 1.12 -10.67
C ARG A 12 -18.16 1.69 -9.40
N LEU A 13 -17.21 0.98 -8.79
CA LEU A 13 -16.51 1.44 -7.59
C LEU A 13 -15.68 2.69 -7.89
N HIS A 14 -14.93 2.70 -8.99
CA HIS A 14 -14.13 3.87 -9.39
C HIS A 14 -14.99 5.12 -9.63
N ARG A 15 -16.15 4.95 -10.29
CA ARG A 15 -17.11 6.06 -10.46
C ARG A 15 -17.74 6.54 -9.15
N GLY A 16 -17.82 5.67 -8.14
CA GLY A 16 -18.35 6.02 -6.82
C GLY A 16 -17.36 6.84 -5.99
N THR A 17 -16.07 6.50 -6.03
CA THR A 17 -15.01 7.26 -5.37
C THR A 17 -14.82 8.64 -5.99
N ASP A 18 -14.80 8.72 -7.33
CA ASP A 18 -14.64 10.00 -8.03
C ASP A 18 -15.82 10.95 -7.77
N ALA A 19 -17.04 10.41 -7.67
CA ALA A 19 -18.23 11.20 -7.35
C ALA A 19 -18.24 11.70 -5.90
N PHE A 20 -17.69 10.93 -4.96
CA PHE A 20 -17.62 11.32 -3.55
C PHE A 20 -16.58 12.43 -3.32
N GLU A 21 -15.41 12.33 -3.92
CA GLU A 21 -14.36 13.35 -3.80
C GLU A 21 -14.76 14.68 -4.46
N PHE A 22 -15.44 14.64 -5.61
CA PHE A 22 -15.90 15.86 -6.27
C PHE A 22 -17.06 16.54 -5.53
N GLN A 23 -17.96 15.76 -4.92
CA GLN A 23 -19.09 16.31 -4.17
C GLN A 23 -18.64 16.91 -2.82
N ALA A 24 -17.66 16.31 -2.14
CA ALA A 24 -17.04 16.89 -0.95
C ALA A 24 -16.31 18.22 -1.27
N LEU A 25 -15.68 18.31 -2.44
CA LEU A 25 -15.06 19.56 -2.92
C LEU A 25 -16.09 20.64 -3.26
N LEU A 26 -17.24 20.26 -3.83
CA LEU A 26 -18.34 21.17 -4.18
C LEU A 26 -19.12 21.67 -2.95
N GLU A 27 -19.27 20.83 -1.92
CA GLU A 27 -19.97 21.16 -0.68
C GLU A 27 -19.08 21.94 0.33
N GLY A 28 -17.82 22.22 -0.03
CA GLY A 28 -16.93 23.07 0.77
C GLY A 28 -16.57 22.48 2.14
N VAL A 29 -16.73 21.17 2.33
CA VAL A 29 -16.44 20.49 3.60
C VAL A 29 -14.94 20.20 3.66
N SER A 30 -14.16 21.25 3.86
CA SER A 30 -12.79 21.12 4.35
C SER A 30 -12.85 20.58 5.77
N THR A 31 -12.60 19.28 5.96
CA THR A 31 -12.49 18.66 7.30
C THR A 31 -11.14 18.93 7.99
N LEU A 32 -10.42 19.96 7.53
CA LEU A 32 -9.19 20.48 8.11
C LEU A 32 -9.41 21.88 8.69
N ASP A 33 -10.25 22.00 9.72
CA ASP A 33 -9.97 22.91 10.84
C ASP A 33 -11.01 22.72 11.94
N ALA A 34 -10.55 22.36 13.15
CA ALA A 34 -11.36 22.46 14.35
C ALA A 34 -10.52 23.16 15.42
N PRO A 35 -10.68 24.48 15.62
CA PRO A 35 -10.18 25.10 16.83
C PRO A 35 -11.13 24.80 18.00
N ALA A 36 -10.52 24.53 19.15
CA ALA A 36 -11.14 24.17 20.41
C ALA A 36 -12.15 25.22 20.94
N PRO A 37 -13.15 24.80 21.75
CA PRO A 37 -14.14 25.71 22.33
C PRO A 37 -13.50 26.71 23.30
N GLU A 38 -13.83 27.98 23.09
CA GLU A 38 -13.41 29.14 23.90
C GLU A 38 -13.81 28.97 25.37
N ALA A 39 -12.82 29.04 26.26
CA ALA A 39 -13.01 29.32 27.68
C ALA A 39 -12.84 30.84 27.92
N PRO A 40 -13.63 31.47 28.81
CA PRO A 40 -13.60 32.91 29.02
C PRO A 40 -12.32 33.38 29.75
N GLU A 41 -11.67 34.42 29.20
CA GLU A 41 -10.49 35.10 29.76
C GLU A 41 -10.74 35.72 31.15
N PRO A 42 -9.68 36.04 31.93
CA PRO A 42 -9.11 37.38 31.81
C PRO A 42 -7.56 37.50 31.93
N ALA A 43 -7.04 38.53 31.25
CA ALA A 43 -5.95 39.43 31.65
C ALA A 43 -4.48 39.19 31.19
N ARG A 44 -4.15 39.88 30.08
CA ARG A 44 -3.10 40.92 29.90
C ARG A 44 -1.58 40.59 29.94
N THR A 45 -0.90 41.30 29.01
CA THR A 45 0.55 41.60 28.81
C THR A 45 1.36 40.49 28.11
N ALA A 46 2.17 40.71 27.06
CA ALA A 46 2.81 41.86 26.41
C ALA A 46 3.18 41.50 24.94
N PRO A 47 3.60 42.45 24.06
CA PRO A 47 3.80 42.19 22.63
C PRO A 47 5.21 41.65 22.31
N VAL A 48 5.29 40.59 21.51
CA VAL A 48 6.54 40.01 20.97
C VAL A 48 6.60 40.26 19.45
N PRO A 49 7.71 40.80 18.90
CA PRO A 49 7.85 41.16 17.48
C PRO A 49 8.05 39.95 16.54
N PRO A 50 7.80 40.12 15.22
CA PRO A 50 7.82 39.04 14.22
C PRO A 50 9.24 38.55 13.86
N PRO A 51 9.38 37.29 13.37
CA PRO A 51 10.66 36.75 12.93
C PRO A 51 11.13 37.29 11.57
N ASP A 52 12.46 37.44 11.50
CA ASP A 52 13.27 37.90 10.37
C ASP A 52 13.03 37.15 9.06
N SER A 53 12.97 37.94 7.99
CA SER A 53 13.09 37.51 6.60
C SER A 53 14.55 37.16 6.28
N ARG A 54 14.82 35.94 5.78
CA ARG A 54 16.11 35.61 5.15
C ARG A 54 15.95 34.70 3.93
N ASP A 55 16.31 35.29 2.80
CA ASP A 55 17.06 34.77 1.65
C ASP A 55 16.53 33.59 0.83
N MET A 56 15.83 33.93 -0.25
CA MET A 56 15.81 33.18 -1.50
C MET A 56 17.05 33.55 -2.36
N PRO A 57 17.78 32.57 -2.91
CA PRO A 57 18.52 32.78 -4.14
C PRO A 57 17.65 32.42 -5.35
N ALA A 58 17.36 33.44 -6.16
CA ALA A 58 16.98 33.29 -7.55
C ALA A 58 18.15 32.65 -8.31
N SER A 59 17.87 31.63 -9.13
CA SER A 59 18.82 31.19 -10.15
C SER A 59 18.14 31.16 -11.50
N ASP A 60 18.77 31.92 -12.39
CA ASP A 60 18.30 32.38 -13.68
C ASP A 60 17.85 31.29 -14.65
N ALA A 61 16.73 31.57 -15.31
CA ALA A 61 16.46 31.09 -16.64
C ALA A 61 17.38 31.84 -17.63
N SER A 62 18.20 31.11 -18.38
CA SER A 62 18.81 31.65 -19.59
C SER A 62 18.72 30.64 -20.72
N ALA A 63 18.19 31.15 -21.82
CA ALA A 63 17.98 30.51 -23.10
C ALA A 63 19.27 29.95 -23.72
N ALA A 64 19.12 28.83 -24.45
CA ALA A 64 19.81 28.62 -25.71
C ALA A 64 18.98 27.65 -26.56
N ALA A 65 18.21 28.22 -27.48
CA ALA A 65 17.61 27.49 -28.59
C ALA A 65 18.63 27.37 -29.73
N SER A 66 18.68 26.18 -30.32
CA SER A 66 18.99 25.87 -31.72
C SER A 66 20.36 26.27 -32.30
N ALA A 67 21.16 25.25 -32.61
CA ALA A 67 21.95 25.20 -33.83
C ALA A 67 21.92 23.77 -34.41
N ILE A 68 21.59 23.71 -35.69
CA ILE A 68 21.47 22.56 -36.59
C ILE A 68 22.85 22.31 -37.21
N GLU A 69 23.21 21.04 -37.44
CA GLU A 69 24.05 20.48 -38.53
C GLU A 69 24.59 19.11 -38.04
N ASP A 70 24.05 17.99 -38.50
CA ASP A 70 24.32 17.31 -39.78
C ASP A 70 25.78 16.91 -39.96
N ALA A 71 26.12 15.66 -39.58
CA ALA A 71 27.01 14.77 -40.32
C ALA A 71 27.34 13.49 -39.54
N ALA A 72 27.42 12.39 -40.30
CA ALA A 72 28.01 11.09 -39.97
C ALA A 72 27.15 10.11 -39.16
N ALA A 73 26.49 9.21 -39.89
CA ALA A 73 26.15 7.88 -39.42
C ALA A 73 27.42 7.16 -38.92
N PRO A 74 27.48 6.71 -37.66
CA PRO A 74 28.42 5.69 -37.27
C PRO A 74 27.80 4.33 -37.55
N GLU A 75 28.64 3.48 -38.12
CA GLU A 75 28.38 2.09 -38.45
C GLU A 75 27.68 1.33 -37.32
N VAL A 76 26.82 0.41 -37.73
CA VAL A 76 26.14 -0.59 -36.91
C VAL A 76 27.20 -1.52 -36.30
N GLY A 77 27.91 -1.02 -35.29
CA GLY A 77 28.75 -1.79 -34.40
C GLY A 77 27.85 -2.58 -33.46
N SER A 78 27.90 -3.90 -33.57
CA SER A 78 27.25 -4.85 -32.66
C SER A 78 27.45 -4.42 -31.20
N SER A 79 26.37 -3.96 -30.60
CA SER A 79 26.32 -3.57 -29.19
C SER A 79 26.50 -4.82 -28.33
N PRO A 80 27.46 -4.86 -27.37
CA PRO A 80 27.54 -5.93 -26.38
C PRO A 80 26.44 -5.72 -25.33
N ALA A 81 25.19 -5.94 -25.73
CA ALA A 81 24.01 -5.62 -24.93
C ALA A 81 23.53 -6.77 -24.01
N SER A 82 24.39 -7.76 -23.69
CA SER A 82 23.94 -8.96 -22.98
C SER A 82 24.21 -8.97 -21.46
N ASP A 83 25.19 -8.23 -20.96
CA ASP A 83 25.62 -8.36 -19.56
C ASP A 83 24.80 -7.53 -18.57
N GLY A 84 24.21 -6.41 -19.03
CA GLY A 84 23.39 -5.53 -18.17
C GLY A 84 22.04 -6.15 -17.79
N ASN A 85 21.49 -7.02 -18.64
CA ASN A 85 20.17 -7.61 -18.43
C ASN A 85 20.19 -8.70 -17.36
N ALA A 86 21.25 -9.53 -17.33
CA ALA A 86 21.41 -10.59 -16.33
C ALA A 86 21.53 -10.04 -14.90
N ALA A 87 22.31 -8.96 -14.72
CA ALA A 87 22.45 -8.30 -13.42
C ALA A 87 21.13 -7.65 -12.95
N GLY A 88 20.33 -7.12 -13.86
CA GLY A 88 19.00 -6.57 -13.56
C GLY A 88 18.02 -7.66 -13.11
N SER A 89 17.95 -8.76 -13.86
CA SER A 89 17.10 -9.91 -13.55
C SER A 89 17.43 -10.54 -12.20
N GLU A 90 18.72 -10.68 -11.87
CA GLU A 90 19.14 -11.24 -10.58
C GLU A 90 18.78 -10.34 -9.40
N ARG A 91 18.92 -9.02 -9.56
CA ARG A 91 18.49 -8.04 -8.53
C ARG A 91 16.99 -8.08 -8.32
N LEU A 92 16.21 -8.18 -9.40
CA LEU A 92 14.76 -8.28 -9.32
C LEU A 92 14.31 -9.58 -8.67
N ARG A 93 14.91 -10.72 -9.04
CA ARG A 93 14.69 -12.01 -8.39
C ARG A 93 14.93 -11.92 -6.88
N THR A 94 16.08 -11.35 -6.50
CA THR A 94 16.45 -11.15 -5.08
C THR A 94 15.45 -10.25 -4.35
N ALA A 95 14.95 -9.18 -4.99
CA ALA A 95 13.96 -8.30 -4.41
C ALA A 95 12.61 -9.00 -4.19
N ILE A 96 12.15 -9.79 -5.17
CA ILE A 96 10.92 -10.59 -5.07
C ILE A 96 11.06 -11.62 -3.93
N ASP A 97 12.17 -12.36 -3.89
CA ASP A 97 12.44 -13.34 -2.83
C ASP A 97 12.50 -12.66 -1.44
N ALA A 98 13.06 -11.46 -1.33
CA ALA A 98 13.12 -10.72 -0.07
C ALA A 98 11.73 -10.27 0.42
N VAL A 99 10.88 -9.74 -0.48
CA VAL A 99 9.51 -9.32 -0.13
C VAL A 99 8.66 -10.54 0.25
N ALA A 100 8.73 -11.60 -0.55
CA ALA A 100 7.98 -12.83 -0.29
C ALA A 100 8.46 -13.53 1.00
N GLY A 101 9.77 -13.54 1.27
CA GLY A 101 10.33 -14.04 2.52
C GLY A 101 9.80 -13.30 3.74
N ARG A 102 9.80 -11.96 3.70
CA ARG A 102 9.21 -11.13 4.78
C ARG A 102 7.71 -11.38 4.94
N MET A 103 6.97 -11.51 3.85
CA MET A 103 5.55 -11.85 3.89
C MET A 103 5.30 -13.19 4.61
N LEU A 104 6.11 -14.22 4.33
CA LEU A 104 5.99 -15.53 4.98
C LEU A 104 6.32 -15.46 6.48
N GLU A 105 7.33 -14.68 6.87
CA GLU A 105 7.62 -14.42 8.29
C GLU A 105 6.44 -13.75 9.00
N ASP A 106 5.87 -12.69 8.41
CA ASP A 106 4.74 -11.99 8.98
C ASP A 106 3.46 -12.86 8.99
N ALA A 107 3.25 -13.73 8.01
CA ALA A 107 2.19 -14.74 8.04
C ALA A 107 2.37 -15.76 9.17
N GLY A 108 3.62 -16.14 9.47
CA GLY A 108 3.96 -16.98 10.63
C GLY A 108 3.63 -16.28 11.95
N ARG A 109 3.95 -14.99 12.07
CA ARG A 109 3.63 -14.17 13.26
C ARG A 109 2.13 -13.92 13.40
N LEU A 110 1.42 -13.69 12.29
CA LEU A 110 -0.05 -13.64 12.24
C LEU A 110 -0.64 -14.92 12.81
N ARG A 111 -0.19 -16.09 12.35
CA ARG A 111 -0.65 -17.38 12.86
C ARG A 111 -0.40 -17.54 14.37
N ALA A 112 0.75 -17.11 14.86
CA ALA A 112 1.06 -17.15 16.29
C ALA A 112 0.14 -16.22 17.11
N ALA A 113 -0.12 -15.00 16.63
CA ALA A 113 -1.04 -14.07 17.27
C ALA A 113 -2.49 -14.58 17.29
N LEU A 114 -2.94 -15.18 16.17
CA LEU A 114 -4.25 -15.84 16.09
C LEU A 114 -4.39 -16.99 17.10
N ALA A 115 -3.35 -17.82 17.25
CA ALA A 115 -3.33 -18.90 18.22
C ALA A 115 -3.37 -18.38 19.68
N ALA A 116 -2.70 -17.25 19.95
CA ALA A 116 -2.73 -16.56 21.24
C ALA A 116 -4.04 -15.77 21.48
N ARG A 117 -4.92 -15.68 20.48
CA ARG A 117 -6.11 -14.81 20.49
C ARG A 117 -5.78 -13.35 20.81
N ASP A 118 -4.68 -12.85 20.27
CA ASP A 118 -4.32 -11.43 20.31
C ASP A 118 -4.79 -10.75 19.02
N ALA A 119 -5.95 -10.10 19.08
CA ALA A 119 -6.56 -9.45 17.92
C ALA A 119 -5.70 -8.28 17.40
N THR A 120 -5.04 -7.56 18.31
CA THR A 120 -4.26 -6.37 17.95
C THR A 120 -3.00 -6.77 17.19
N LEU A 121 -2.24 -7.73 17.72
CA LEU A 121 -1.06 -8.26 17.02
C LEU A 121 -1.46 -8.97 15.73
N ALA A 122 -2.54 -9.74 15.73
CA ALA A 122 -3.04 -10.38 14.50
C ALA A 122 -3.38 -9.34 13.43
N GLY A 123 -4.07 -8.25 13.79
CA GLY A 123 -4.39 -7.17 12.87
C GLY A 123 -3.14 -6.50 12.29
N LEU A 124 -2.16 -6.19 13.14
CA LEU A 124 -0.88 -5.62 12.71
C LEU A 124 -0.15 -6.52 11.71
N TYR A 125 -0.08 -7.83 11.95
CA TYR A 125 0.58 -8.75 11.02
C TYR A 125 -0.23 -8.97 9.75
N LEU A 126 -1.57 -8.97 9.81
CA LEU A 126 -2.42 -9.02 8.63
C LEU A 126 -2.15 -7.81 7.70
N ALA A 127 -2.06 -6.60 8.26
CA ALA A 127 -1.75 -5.39 7.49
C ALA A 127 -0.39 -5.50 6.77
N ARG A 128 0.63 -6.06 7.43
CA ARG A 128 1.97 -6.27 6.83
C ARG A 128 1.96 -7.32 5.73
N VAL A 129 1.20 -8.40 5.90
CA VAL A 129 1.00 -9.41 4.85
C VAL A 129 0.33 -8.79 3.63
N ASN A 130 -0.77 -8.04 3.83
CA ASN A 130 -1.47 -7.37 2.73
C ASN A 130 -0.57 -6.36 2.01
N ALA A 131 0.19 -5.53 2.73
CA ALA A 131 1.13 -4.59 2.11
C ALA A 131 2.20 -5.29 1.28
N SER A 132 2.67 -6.47 1.71
CA SER A 132 3.63 -7.27 0.94
C SER A 132 3.00 -7.86 -0.31
N LEU A 133 1.75 -8.35 -0.22
CA LEU A 133 0.99 -8.85 -1.38
C LEU A 133 0.72 -7.76 -2.41
N GLU A 134 0.33 -6.55 -1.97
CA GLU A 134 0.13 -5.40 -2.85
C GLU A 134 1.41 -5.01 -3.58
N LEU A 135 2.55 -5.03 -2.88
CA LEU A 135 3.84 -4.74 -3.51
C LEU A 135 4.21 -5.82 -4.54
N LEU A 136 4.01 -7.10 -4.22
CA LEU A 136 4.25 -8.20 -5.16
C LEU A 136 3.32 -8.12 -6.38
N GLU A 137 2.04 -7.81 -6.18
CA GLU A 137 1.07 -7.62 -7.26
C GLU A 137 1.41 -6.39 -8.11
N SER A 138 1.95 -5.32 -7.51
CA SER A 138 2.41 -4.15 -8.26
C SER A 138 3.66 -4.42 -9.11
N ILE A 139 4.56 -5.29 -8.66
CA ILE A 139 5.80 -5.65 -9.38
C ILE A 139 5.49 -6.68 -10.48
N ASP A 140 4.69 -7.69 -10.16
CA ASP A 140 4.42 -8.83 -11.03
C ASP A 140 2.97 -9.34 -10.83
N PRO A 141 1.96 -8.67 -11.41
CA PRO A 141 0.54 -8.97 -11.17
C PRO A 141 0.14 -10.41 -11.46
N GLY A 142 0.82 -11.05 -12.41
CA GLY A 142 0.55 -12.42 -12.85
C GLY A 142 1.49 -13.47 -12.24
N ALA A 143 2.44 -13.05 -11.42
CA ALA A 143 3.56 -13.87 -10.96
C ALA A 143 4.39 -14.53 -12.09
N ALA A 144 4.28 -13.99 -13.32
CA ALA A 144 4.89 -14.58 -14.51
C ALA A 144 6.40 -14.37 -14.49
N LEU A 145 6.83 -13.18 -14.07
CA LEU A 145 8.24 -12.82 -13.98
C LEU A 145 8.92 -13.58 -12.83
N ALA A 146 8.28 -13.70 -11.67
CA ALA A 146 8.78 -14.51 -10.56
C ALA A 146 8.96 -15.99 -10.96
N THR A 147 8.02 -16.53 -11.74
CA THR A 147 8.10 -17.89 -12.28
C THR A 147 9.25 -18.03 -13.29
N GLU A 148 9.38 -17.10 -14.22
CA GLU A 148 10.44 -17.09 -15.24
C GLU A 148 11.84 -17.01 -14.62
N LEU A 149 11.99 -16.18 -13.60
CA LEU A 149 13.25 -16.01 -12.86
C LEU A 149 13.55 -17.16 -11.89
N GLY A 150 12.61 -18.10 -11.68
CA GLY A 150 12.78 -19.20 -10.74
C GLY A 150 12.85 -18.74 -9.28
N ALA A 151 12.11 -17.68 -8.91
CA ALA A 151 12.02 -17.22 -7.53
C ALA A 151 11.49 -18.35 -6.63
N ALA A 152 12.09 -18.55 -5.46
CA ALA A 152 11.76 -19.69 -4.58
C ALA A 152 10.32 -19.63 -4.06
N CYS A 153 9.80 -18.41 -3.93
CA CYS A 153 8.47 -18.12 -3.43
C CYS A 153 7.43 -17.93 -4.55
N ALA A 154 7.79 -18.16 -5.81
CA ALA A 154 6.86 -18.00 -6.93
C ALA A 154 5.62 -18.90 -6.73
N PRO A 155 4.41 -18.39 -7.00
CA PRO A 155 3.22 -19.22 -7.06
C PRO A 155 3.38 -20.35 -8.09
N PRO A 156 2.61 -21.44 -7.96
CA PRO A 156 2.61 -22.50 -8.95
C PRO A 156 2.29 -21.97 -10.37
N PRO A 157 2.83 -22.59 -11.44
CA PRO A 157 2.58 -22.16 -12.80
C PRO A 157 1.09 -21.98 -13.11
N GLY A 158 0.75 -20.83 -13.70
CA GLY A 158 -0.63 -20.46 -14.03
C GLY A 158 -1.45 -19.91 -12.86
N ARG A 159 -0.82 -19.66 -11.69
CA ARG A 159 -1.43 -18.92 -10.58
C ARG A 159 -0.74 -17.58 -10.36
N ALA A 160 -1.54 -16.57 -10.02
CA ALA A 160 -1.04 -15.27 -9.59
C ALA A 160 -0.73 -15.28 -8.08
N TRP A 161 -0.16 -14.19 -7.59
CA TRP A 161 -0.07 -13.93 -6.15
C TRP A 161 -1.48 -13.95 -5.51
N PRO A 162 -1.61 -14.38 -4.25
CA PRO A 162 -2.86 -14.22 -3.52
C PRO A 162 -3.28 -12.76 -3.46
N SER A 163 -4.56 -12.47 -3.61
CA SER A 163 -5.06 -11.11 -3.41
C SER A 163 -4.98 -10.72 -1.93
N PRO A 164 -4.65 -9.45 -1.61
CA PRO A 164 -4.75 -8.93 -0.25
C PRO A 164 -6.20 -9.04 0.24
N ALA A 165 -6.37 -9.22 1.54
CA ALA A 165 -7.68 -9.37 2.17
C ALA A 165 -7.89 -8.29 3.23
N TRP A 166 -8.67 -7.26 2.89
CA TRP A 166 -8.92 -6.12 3.76
C TRP A 166 -10.27 -6.20 4.48
N SER A 167 -11.15 -7.12 4.07
CA SER A 167 -12.46 -7.33 4.69
C SER A 167 -12.65 -8.75 5.21
N LEU A 168 -13.67 -8.96 6.05
CA LEU A 168 -14.06 -10.29 6.54
C LEU A 168 -14.39 -11.24 5.39
N VAL A 169 -15.09 -10.73 4.38
CA VAL A 169 -15.53 -11.52 3.22
C VAL A 169 -14.32 -11.93 2.40
N GLU A 170 -13.43 -10.99 2.09
CA GLU A 170 -12.19 -11.28 1.37
C GLU A 170 -11.30 -12.23 2.16
N LEU A 171 -11.21 -12.08 3.49
CA LEU A 171 -10.40 -12.97 4.33
C LEU A 171 -10.96 -14.40 4.34
N ALA A 172 -12.28 -14.55 4.37
CA ALA A 172 -12.94 -15.85 4.30
C ALA A 172 -12.78 -16.54 2.94
N GLU A 173 -12.71 -15.77 1.85
CA GLU A 173 -12.49 -16.27 0.48
C GLU A 173 -11.00 -16.41 0.13
N SER A 174 -10.12 -15.77 0.90
CA SER A 174 -8.68 -15.78 0.70
C SER A 174 -8.06 -17.13 1.11
N PRO A 175 -6.93 -17.53 0.50
CA PRO A 175 -6.10 -18.62 1.01
C PRO A 175 -5.69 -18.46 2.49
N LEU A 176 -5.70 -17.22 3.01
CA LEU A 176 -5.43 -16.91 4.41
C LEU A 176 -6.55 -17.37 5.36
N SER A 177 -7.75 -17.66 4.87
CA SER A 177 -8.86 -18.21 5.67
C SER A 177 -8.45 -19.47 6.45
N GLY A 178 -7.59 -20.30 5.86
CA GLY A 178 -7.07 -21.50 6.51
C GLY A 178 -6.17 -21.24 7.72
N LEU A 179 -5.73 -19.99 7.94
CA LEU A 179 -4.97 -19.59 9.12
C LEU A 179 -5.86 -19.28 10.32
N LEU A 180 -7.15 -19.02 10.12
CA LEU A 180 -8.08 -18.67 11.18
C LEU A 180 -8.41 -19.92 12.02
N PRO A 181 -8.15 -19.91 13.34
CA PRO A 181 -8.60 -20.96 14.25
C PRO A 181 -10.12 -21.16 14.16
N ALA A 182 -10.55 -22.43 14.20
CA ALA A 182 -11.97 -22.74 14.29
C ALA A 182 -12.58 -22.12 15.55
N GLY A 183 -13.76 -21.51 15.41
CA GLY A 183 -14.50 -20.91 16.53
C GLY A 183 -14.01 -19.54 17.00
N LEU A 184 -13.22 -18.82 16.18
CA LEU A 184 -13.08 -17.38 16.39
C LEU A 184 -14.45 -16.71 16.17
N GLY A 185 -14.92 -15.97 17.18
CA GLY A 185 -16.16 -15.22 17.08
C GLY A 185 -15.99 -13.95 16.24
N ASP A 186 -17.09 -13.47 15.66
CA ASP A 186 -17.12 -12.28 14.78
C ASP A 186 -16.50 -11.03 15.45
N GLY A 187 -16.65 -10.90 16.77
CA GLY A 187 -16.07 -9.79 17.54
C GLY A 187 -14.54 -9.75 17.43
N PHE A 188 -13.87 -10.90 17.57
CA PHE A 188 -12.42 -10.99 17.45
C PHE A 188 -11.95 -10.63 16.04
N VAL A 189 -12.62 -11.17 15.01
CA VAL A 189 -12.21 -10.92 13.62
C VAL A 189 -12.44 -9.45 13.25
N ARG A 190 -13.51 -8.83 13.76
CA ARG A 190 -13.74 -7.38 13.63
C ARG A 190 -12.64 -6.57 14.32
N GLU A 191 -12.30 -6.87 15.57
CA GLU A 191 -11.20 -6.18 16.28
C GLU A 191 -9.87 -6.31 15.53
N MET A 192 -9.58 -7.51 15.03
CA MET A 192 -8.39 -7.76 14.22
C MET A 192 -8.36 -6.90 12.95
N LEU A 193 -9.46 -6.81 12.20
CA LEU A 193 -9.52 -5.97 11.00
C LEU A 193 -9.42 -4.48 11.31
N LEU A 194 -10.07 -4.01 12.38
CA LEU A 194 -9.93 -2.63 12.83
C LEU A 194 -8.48 -2.29 13.19
N ALA A 195 -7.80 -3.20 13.90
CA ALA A 195 -6.37 -3.05 14.21
C ALA A 195 -5.52 -3.05 12.93
N ALA A 196 -5.85 -3.88 11.94
CA ALA A 196 -5.17 -3.89 10.64
C ALA A 196 -5.29 -2.56 9.89
N TRP A 197 -6.43 -1.89 10.01
CA TRP A 197 -6.64 -0.55 9.44
C TRP A 197 -6.03 0.58 10.28
N GLY A 198 -5.40 0.28 11.41
CA GLY A 198 -4.88 1.28 12.34
C GLY A 198 -5.97 2.07 13.07
N ALA A 199 -7.21 1.57 13.07
CA ALA A 199 -8.29 2.20 13.80
C ALA A 199 -8.05 2.03 15.31
N ALA A 200 -8.31 3.09 16.09
CA ALA A 200 -8.29 3.01 17.54
C ALA A 200 -9.35 2.00 17.99
N LEU A 201 -8.92 0.90 18.59
CA LEU A 201 -9.85 -0.05 19.18
C LEU A 201 -10.52 0.63 20.38
N PRO A 202 -11.86 0.62 20.47
CA PRO A 202 -12.52 1.03 21.70
C PRO A 202 -11.94 0.15 22.81
N ALA A 203 -11.47 0.74 23.91
CA ALA A 203 -10.92 0.00 25.03
C ALA A 203 -11.91 -1.13 25.37
N SER A 204 -11.54 -2.37 25.05
CA SER A 204 -12.46 -3.50 25.10
C SER A 204 -13.04 -3.52 26.50
N THR A 205 -14.31 -3.16 26.63
CA THR A 205 -15.05 -3.37 27.87
C THR A 205 -15.05 -4.88 28.05
N SER A 206 -14.10 -5.39 28.83
CA SER A 206 -14.01 -6.79 29.23
C SER A 206 -15.32 -7.15 29.91
N SER A 207 -16.27 -7.59 29.10
CA SER A 207 -17.55 -8.08 29.55
C SER A 207 -17.27 -9.46 30.11
N HIS A 208 -16.92 -9.48 31.40
CA HIS A 208 -16.90 -10.69 32.20
C HIS A 208 -18.33 -11.24 32.23
N LEU A 209 -18.60 -12.26 31.42
CA LEU A 209 -19.73 -13.17 31.55
C LEU A 209 -19.17 -14.59 31.70
#